data_AF-H1VWR7-F1
#
_entry.id   AF-H1VWR7-F1
#
_cell.length_a   1.000
_cell.length_b   1.000
_cell.length_c   1.000
_cell.angle_alpha   90.00
_cell.angle_beta   90.00
_cell.angle_gamma   90.00
#
_symmetry.space_group_name_H-M   'P 1'
#
loop_
_entity.id
_entity.type
_entity.pdbx_description
1 polymer ?
#
loop_
_entity_poly.entity_id
_entity_poly.type
_entity_poly.pdbx_seq_one_letter_code
_entity_poly.pdbx_strand_id
1 'polypeptide(L)'
;MSHAADYAWAPLFAVLAEFHESLLPDGLVANLTTFSGERSFTASTFYPPYDLVPRNISSWLSDNLTIGAESFKENVIGGPSLNQQSFNPAVIQWNTGDEVAFISLYPTEMELDVDVAPNKLSLAYPNGTADSIFTFVVATFLKKPTVTGWADVQGLAVNVSGNVNETYSLSFAGSLGGTGSPIRDFEFWNFTYSMPAGFEGTPSIVLDLALV
;
A
#
# COMPACT_ATOMS: atom_id res chain seq x y z
N MET A 1 17.67 7.27 -0.58
CA MET A 1 17.25 6.75 0.74
C MET A 1 17.50 7.81 1.80
N SER A 2 16.54 8.72 1.98
CA SER A 2 16.55 9.79 2.99
C SER A 2 16.70 9.33 4.45
N HIS A 3 16.68 8.01 4.73
CA HIS A 3 16.76 7.43 6.08
C HIS A 3 18.13 6.85 6.45
N ALA A 4 19.15 6.94 5.60
CA ALA A 4 20.49 6.43 5.94
C ALA A 4 21.09 7.14 7.17
N ALA A 5 20.67 8.39 7.45
CA ALA A 5 21.07 9.13 8.63
C ALA A 5 20.52 8.53 9.94
N ASP A 6 19.38 7.82 9.89
CA ASP A 6 18.80 7.15 11.07
C ASP A 6 19.73 6.04 11.59
N TYR A 7 20.58 5.50 10.71
CA TYR A 7 21.59 4.50 11.06
C TYR A 7 22.72 5.05 11.95
N ALA A 8 22.76 6.37 12.21
CA ALA A 8 23.65 6.96 13.21
C ALA A 8 23.41 6.38 14.63
N TRP A 9 22.23 5.81 14.89
CA TRP A 9 21.90 5.12 16.13
C TRP A 9 22.38 3.66 16.20
N ALA A 10 22.90 3.08 15.11
CA ALA A 10 23.36 1.70 15.08
C ALA A 10 24.35 1.33 16.19
N PRO A 11 25.32 2.19 16.58
CA PRO A 11 26.20 1.88 17.70
C PRO A 11 25.47 1.74 19.03
N LEU A 12 24.41 2.54 19.27
CA LEU A 12 23.61 2.44 20.49
C LEU A 12 22.83 1.12 20.52
N PHE A 13 22.21 0.75 19.39
CA PHE A 13 21.55 -0.55 19.27
C PHE A 13 22.52 -1.69 19.51
N ALA A 14 23.74 -1.63 18.97
CA ALA A 14 24.76 -2.67 19.15
C ALA A 14 25.19 -2.82 20.62
N VAL A 15 25.40 -1.72 21.35
CA VAL A 15 25.79 -1.78 22.77
C VAL A 15 24.64 -2.30 23.65
N LEU A 16 23.39 -2.02 23.28
CA LEU A 16 22.21 -2.43 24.04
C LEU A 16 21.58 -3.74 23.55
N ALA A 17 22.13 -4.36 22.51
CA ALA A 17 21.51 -5.51 21.84
C ALA A 17 21.28 -6.67 22.80
N GLU A 18 22.32 -7.11 23.54
CA GLU A 18 22.20 -8.19 24.52
C GLU A 18 21.15 -7.90 25.60
N PHE A 19 21.08 -6.65 26.07
CA PHE A 19 20.08 -6.24 27.04
C PHE A 19 18.67 -6.31 26.45
N HIS A 20 18.44 -5.78 25.24
CA HIS A 20 17.14 -5.86 24.59
C HIS A 20 16.73 -7.30 24.27
N GLU A 21 17.66 -8.15 23.83
CA GLU A 21 17.42 -9.57 23.61
C GLU A 21 16.98 -10.28 24.90
N SER A 22 17.56 -9.90 26.06
CA SER A 22 17.16 -10.45 27.36
C SER A 22 15.73 -10.10 27.79
N LEU A 23 15.09 -9.11 27.15
CA LEU A 23 13.70 -8.73 27.40
C LEU A 23 12.71 -9.53 26.55
N LEU A 24 13.18 -10.30 25.57
CA LEU A 24 12.33 -11.07 24.68
C LEU A 24 11.91 -12.38 25.33
N PRO A 25 10.64 -12.82 25.15
CA PRO A 25 10.21 -14.14 25.59
C PRO A 25 11.02 -15.27 24.95
N ASP A 26 11.27 -16.33 25.72
CA ASP A 26 11.90 -17.56 25.22
C ASP A 26 11.19 -18.09 23.98
N GLY A 27 11.96 -18.44 22.95
CA GLY A 27 11.44 -18.98 21.69
C GLY A 27 10.83 -17.96 20.73
N LEU A 28 10.73 -16.67 21.09
CA LEU A 28 10.20 -15.64 20.19
C LEU A 28 10.99 -15.57 18.88
N VAL A 29 12.33 -15.52 18.95
CA VAL A 29 13.18 -15.44 17.76
C VAL A 29 12.95 -16.63 16.84
N ALA A 30 12.85 -17.85 17.39
CA ALA A 30 12.57 -19.06 16.60
C ALA A 30 11.18 -19.03 15.94
N ASN A 31 10.19 -18.42 16.59
CA ASN A 31 8.86 -18.26 16.00
C ASN A 31 8.86 -17.24 14.85
N LEU A 32 9.79 -16.28 14.85
CA LEU A 32 9.93 -15.29 13.77
C LEU A 32 10.67 -15.82 12.54
N THR A 33 11.29 -17.00 12.60
CA THR A 33 12.01 -17.59 11.45
C THR A 33 11.16 -18.52 10.60
N THR A 34 9.92 -18.82 11.00
CA THR A 34 9.03 -19.71 10.26
C THR A 34 7.70 -19.06 9.97
N PHE A 35 7.29 -19.06 8.70
CA PHE A 35 5.95 -18.65 8.32
C PHE A 35 4.99 -19.83 8.52
N SER A 36 4.15 -19.77 9.55
CA SER A 36 3.28 -20.91 9.93
C SER A 36 1.98 -21.03 9.12
N GLY A 37 1.93 -20.42 7.94
CA GLY A 37 0.78 -20.43 7.04
C GLY A 37 -0.02 -19.13 7.02
N GLU A 38 -0.94 -19.12 6.07
CA GLU A 38 -1.82 -18.00 5.73
C GLU A 38 -2.64 -17.55 6.94
N ARG A 39 -2.78 -16.24 7.11
CA ARG A 39 -3.61 -15.67 8.18
C ARG A 39 -4.13 -14.29 7.82
N SER A 40 -5.27 -13.96 8.43
CA SER A 40 -5.76 -12.60 8.48
C SER A 40 -5.55 -12.00 9.87
N PHE A 41 -5.38 -10.68 9.89
CA PHE A 41 -5.26 -9.90 11.11
C PHE A 41 -6.21 -8.71 11.03
N THR A 42 -6.86 -8.38 12.14
CA THR A 42 -7.68 -7.19 12.26
C THR A 42 -7.35 -6.46 13.55
N ALA A 43 -7.28 -5.14 13.48
CA ALA A 43 -7.12 -4.26 14.63
C ALA A 43 -7.84 -2.93 14.41
N SER A 44 -7.91 -2.12 15.45
CA SER A 44 -8.43 -0.76 15.36
C SER A 44 -7.55 0.21 16.13
N THR A 45 -7.50 1.45 15.65
CA THR A 45 -6.81 2.55 16.30
C THR A 45 -7.62 3.84 16.14
N PHE A 46 -7.36 4.83 16.98
CA PHE A 46 -8.09 6.09 16.93
C PHE A 46 -7.18 7.25 17.37
N TYR A 47 -7.07 8.27 16.53
CA TYR A 47 -6.22 9.43 16.76
C TYR A 47 -6.97 10.76 16.55
N PRO A 48 -7.71 11.23 17.57
CA PRO A 48 -8.30 12.58 17.56
C PRO A 48 -7.23 13.69 17.54
N PRO A 49 -7.52 14.86 16.95
CA PRO A 49 -8.80 15.25 16.36
C PRO A 49 -8.95 14.85 14.87
N TYR A 50 -7.97 14.16 14.30
CA TYR A 50 -7.92 13.87 12.86
C TYR A 50 -8.89 12.78 12.46
N ASP A 51 -8.95 11.72 13.26
CA ASP A 51 -9.89 10.63 13.05
C ASP A 51 -11.29 11.03 13.55
N LEU A 52 -12.29 10.95 12.67
CA LEU A 52 -13.69 11.16 13.00
C LEU A 52 -14.36 9.87 13.50
N VAL A 53 -13.77 8.71 13.17
CA VAL A 53 -14.14 7.37 13.63
C VAL A 53 -12.86 6.54 13.83
N PRO A 54 -12.87 5.47 14.65
CA PRO A 54 -11.74 4.55 14.72
C PRO A 54 -11.41 3.96 13.34
N ARG A 55 -10.12 3.92 13.01
CA ARG A 55 -9.62 3.22 11.82
C ARG A 55 -9.76 1.72 12.04
N ASN A 56 -10.10 0.99 10.99
CA ASN A 56 -10.17 -0.47 11.03
C ASN A 56 -9.09 -1.04 10.12
N ILE A 57 -8.04 -1.58 10.72
CA ILE A 57 -6.89 -2.17 10.04
C ILE A 57 -7.21 -3.62 9.75
N SER A 58 -7.08 -4.03 8.50
CA SER A 58 -7.23 -5.41 8.06
C SER A 58 -6.00 -5.82 7.26
N SER A 59 -5.54 -7.05 7.47
CA SER A 59 -4.44 -7.60 6.70
C SER A 59 -4.66 -9.06 6.40
N TRP A 60 -4.16 -9.49 5.25
CA TRP A 60 -4.07 -10.88 4.85
C TRP A 60 -2.62 -11.16 4.44
N LEU A 61 -2.06 -12.24 4.99
CA LEU A 61 -0.67 -12.61 4.77
C LEU A 61 -0.60 -14.03 4.25
N SER A 62 0.12 -14.21 3.14
CA SER A 62 0.60 -15.49 2.64
C SER A 62 2.14 -15.49 2.57
N ASP A 63 2.73 -16.59 2.11
CA ASP A 63 4.18 -16.75 2.09
C ASP A 63 4.90 -15.75 1.16
N ASN A 64 4.28 -15.41 0.02
CA ASN A 64 4.89 -14.56 -1.01
C ASN A 64 4.02 -13.37 -1.45
N LEU A 65 2.86 -13.16 -0.81
CA LEU A 65 1.95 -12.05 -1.07
C LEU A 65 1.27 -11.61 0.23
N THR A 66 1.30 -10.32 0.52
CA THR A 66 0.61 -9.70 1.65
C THR A 66 -0.25 -8.54 1.17
N ILE A 67 -1.38 -8.34 1.83
CA ILE A 67 -2.29 -7.22 1.62
C ILE A 67 -2.59 -6.63 2.99
N GLY A 68 -2.36 -5.33 3.16
CA GLY A 68 -2.71 -4.60 4.37
C GLY A 68 -3.44 -3.31 3.99
N ALA A 69 -4.57 -3.03 4.63
CA ALA A 69 -5.31 -1.80 4.41
C ALA A 69 -6.02 -1.33 5.68
N GLU A 70 -6.40 -0.06 5.71
CA GLU A 70 -7.22 0.50 6.77
C GLU A 70 -8.43 1.27 6.22
N SER A 71 -9.62 1.00 6.76
CA SER A 71 -10.75 1.91 6.60
C SER A 71 -10.56 3.11 7.52
N PHE A 72 -10.84 4.31 7.04
CA PHE A 72 -10.72 5.53 7.82
C PHE A 72 -11.77 6.56 7.42
N LYS A 73 -12.07 7.47 8.35
CA LYS A 73 -12.75 8.74 8.09
C LYS A 73 -12.00 9.84 8.81
N GLU A 74 -11.29 10.65 8.06
CA GLU A 74 -10.42 11.71 8.53
C GLU A 74 -11.05 13.09 8.26
N ASN A 75 -10.55 14.12 8.93
CA ASN A 75 -10.96 15.51 8.71
C ASN A 75 -10.08 16.26 7.68
N VAL A 76 -9.05 15.59 7.15
CA VAL A 76 -8.08 16.15 6.21
C VAL A 76 -7.39 15.02 5.45
N ILE A 77 -7.06 15.27 4.18
CA ILE A 77 -6.37 14.30 3.33
C ILE A 77 -4.95 14.04 3.86
N GLY A 78 -4.57 12.76 3.95
CA GLY A 78 -3.25 12.35 4.45
C GLY A 78 -3.13 12.32 5.97
N GLY A 79 -4.27 12.40 6.68
CA GLY A 79 -4.36 12.24 8.12
C GLY A 79 -3.51 13.20 8.94
N PRO A 80 -3.07 12.78 10.14
CA PRO A 80 -2.29 13.61 11.06
C PRO A 80 -0.99 14.18 10.48
N SER A 81 -0.43 13.52 9.46
CA SER A 81 0.78 14.00 8.78
C SER A 81 0.49 15.19 7.85
N LEU A 82 -0.78 15.47 7.55
CA LEU A 82 -1.22 16.48 6.57
C LEU A 82 -0.51 16.32 5.22
N ASN A 83 -0.15 15.07 4.89
CA ASN A 83 0.71 14.78 3.76
C ASN A 83 0.43 13.37 3.21
N GLN A 84 -0.35 13.33 2.13
CA GLN A 84 -0.67 12.11 1.40
C GLN A 84 0.57 11.36 0.87
N GLN A 85 1.70 12.04 0.64
CA GLN A 85 2.95 11.39 0.22
C GLN A 85 3.62 10.57 1.34
N SER A 86 3.08 10.61 2.57
CA SER A 86 3.51 9.75 3.70
C SER A 86 2.42 8.78 4.12
N PHE A 87 1.23 8.86 3.55
CA PHE A 87 0.07 8.10 4.00
C PHE A 87 -0.27 7.03 2.97
N ASN A 88 -0.14 5.76 3.37
CA ASN A 88 -0.32 4.60 2.51
C ASN A 88 -1.39 3.69 3.12
N PRO A 89 -2.68 4.02 2.97
CA PRO A 89 -3.77 3.33 3.68
C PRO A 89 -4.11 1.96 3.11
N ALA A 90 -3.58 1.60 1.94
CA ALA A 90 -3.71 0.26 1.38
C ALA A 90 -2.43 -0.10 0.61
N VAL A 91 -1.82 -1.22 0.98
CA VAL A 91 -0.55 -1.70 0.45
C VAL A 91 -0.64 -3.19 0.16
N ILE A 92 -0.17 -3.58 -1.02
CA ILE A 92 0.07 -4.97 -1.42
C ILE A 92 1.58 -5.11 -1.58
N GLN A 93 2.16 -6.18 -1.03
CA GLN A 93 3.57 -6.51 -1.25
C GLN A 93 3.70 -7.96 -1.69
N TRP A 94 4.63 -8.23 -2.60
CA TRP A 94 4.87 -9.59 -3.05
C TRP A 94 6.33 -9.82 -3.41
N ASN A 95 6.70 -11.09 -3.39
CA ASN A 95 7.99 -11.55 -3.86
C ASN A 95 7.92 -11.80 -5.37
N THR A 96 8.71 -11.06 -6.15
CA THR A 96 8.83 -11.25 -7.61
C THR A 96 9.75 -12.44 -7.98
N GLY A 97 10.48 -12.99 -7.00
CA GLY A 97 11.55 -13.96 -7.17
C GLY A 97 12.94 -13.35 -7.08
N ASP A 98 13.11 -12.07 -7.46
CA ASP A 98 14.38 -11.34 -7.38
C ASP A 98 14.35 -10.16 -6.41
N GLU A 99 13.18 -9.59 -6.19
CA GLU A 99 12.95 -8.42 -5.34
C GLU A 99 11.56 -8.45 -4.70
N VAL A 100 11.38 -7.65 -3.64
CA VAL A 100 10.05 -7.39 -3.06
C VAL A 100 9.47 -6.16 -3.73
N ALA A 101 8.33 -6.32 -4.38
CA ALA A 101 7.61 -5.25 -5.04
C ALA A 101 6.37 -4.84 -4.23
N PHE A 102 5.79 -3.70 -4.59
CA PHE A 102 4.60 -3.18 -3.92
C PHE A 102 3.62 -2.50 -4.87
N ILE A 103 2.35 -2.46 -4.46
CA ILE A 103 1.31 -1.57 -4.95
C ILE A 103 0.80 -0.81 -3.71
N SER A 104 0.75 0.52 -3.77
CA SER A 104 0.20 1.37 -2.71
C SER A 104 -0.88 2.28 -3.27
N LEU A 105 -2.01 2.40 -2.57
CA LEU A 105 -3.01 3.42 -2.89
C LEU A 105 -2.45 4.80 -2.55
N TYR A 106 -2.46 5.71 -3.51
CA TYR A 106 -2.23 7.13 -3.28
C TYR A 106 -3.55 7.79 -2.85
N PRO A 107 -3.72 8.19 -1.58
CA PRO A 107 -5.01 8.63 -1.08
C PRO A 107 -5.33 10.05 -1.56
N THR A 108 -6.52 10.22 -2.15
CA THR A 108 -7.06 11.52 -2.57
C THR A 108 -8.33 11.92 -1.82
N GLU A 109 -8.87 11.03 -1.00
CA GLU A 109 -10.14 11.19 -0.28
C GLU A 109 -9.92 11.15 1.23
N MET A 110 -10.86 11.74 1.97
CA MET A 110 -10.85 11.76 3.44
C MET A 110 -11.59 10.57 4.07
N GLU A 111 -12.25 9.74 3.27
CA GLU A 111 -12.92 8.54 3.76
C GLU A 111 -12.69 7.39 2.78
N LEU A 112 -12.26 6.25 3.32
CA LEU A 112 -12.01 5.02 2.58
C LEU A 112 -12.61 3.86 3.35
N ASP A 113 -13.41 3.06 2.67
CA ASP A 113 -13.84 1.75 3.13
C ASP A 113 -13.01 0.68 2.43
N VAL A 114 -12.50 -0.30 3.20
CA VAL A 114 -11.68 -1.39 2.68
C VAL A 114 -12.26 -2.75 3.06
N ASP A 115 -12.11 -3.71 2.16
CA ASP A 115 -12.29 -5.14 2.44
C ASP A 115 -11.07 -5.90 1.93
N VAL A 116 -10.42 -6.62 2.85
CA VAL A 116 -9.22 -7.40 2.59
C VAL A 116 -9.57 -8.88 2.72
N ALA A 117 -9.42 -9.62 1.63
CA ALA A 117 -9.67 -11.05 1.57
C ALA A 117 -8.47 -11.76 0.92
N PRO A 118 -8.40 -13.10 0.96
CA PRO A 118 -7.33 -13.83 0.31
C PRO A 118 -7.20 -13.45 -1.17
N ASN A 119 -6.01 -12.96 -1.54
CA ASN A 119 -5.69 -12.49 -2.89
C ASN A 119 -6.59 -11.37 -3.44
N LYS A 120 -7.26 -10.60 -2.57
CA LYS A 120 -8.23 -9.60 -3.01
C LYS A 120 -8.23 -8.35 -2.12
N LEU A 121 -8.22 -7.19 -2.76
CA LEU A 121 -8.38 -5.90 -2.12
C LEU A 121 -9.58 -5.18 -2.76
N SER A 122 -10.58 -4.83 -1.95
CA SER A 122 -11.71 -4.00 -2.38
C SER A 122 -11.64 -2.65 -1.66
N LEU A 123 -11.84 -1.57 -2.42
CA LEU A 123 -11.76 -0.20 -1.94
C LEU A 123 -13.01 0.57 -2.37
N ALA A 124 -13.53 1.42 -1.49
CA ALA A 124 -14.62 2.33 -1.81
C ALA A 124 -14.40 3.69 -1.15
N TYR A 125 -14.88 4.75 -1.81
CA TYR A 125 -14.87 6.10 -1.26
C TYR A 125 -16.30 6.53 -0.91
N PRO A 126 -16.77 6.35 0.35
CA PRO A 126 -18.16 6.64 0.73
C PRO A 126 -18.64 8.05 0.39
N ASN A 127 -17.77 9.05 0.52
CA ASN A 127 -18.06 10.44 0.14
C ASN A 127 -17.47 10.83 -1.23
N GLY A 128 -16.96 9.87 -1.99
CA GLY A 128 -16.42 10.11 -3.31
C GLY A 128 -17.50 10.52 -4.31
N THR A 129 -17.09 11.13 -5.40
CA THR A 129 -17.96 11.64 -6.47
C THR A 129 -17.50 11.14 -7.83
N ALA A 130 -18.12 11.63 -8.92
CA ALA A 130 -17.64 11.39 -10.28
C ALA A 130 -16.23 11.98 -10.54
N ASP A 131 -15.73 12.87 -9.67
CA ASP A 131 -14.39 13.44 -9.76
C ASP A 131 -13.33 12.61 -8.99
N SER A 132 -13.77 11.64 -8.20
CA SER A 132 -12.84 10.77 -7.46
C SER A 132 -12.01 9.90 -8.41
N ILE A 133 -10.78 9.62 -7.99
CA ILE A 133 -9.84 8.78 -8.74
C ILE A 133 -9.18 7.77 -7.81
N PHE A 134 -8.84 6.59 -8.34
CA PHE A 134 -8.00 5.63 -7.64
C PHE A 134 -6.63 5.60 -8.32
N THR A 135 -5.58 6.03 -7.61
CA THR A 135 -4.21 5.98 -8.12
C THR A 135 -3.40 4.95 -7.35
N PHE A 136 -2.83 3.99 -8.07
CA PHE A 136 -1.96 2.97 -7.52
C PHE A 136 -0.50 3.27 -7.89
N VAL A 137 0.31 3.49 -6.85
CA VAL A 137 1.76 3.62 -6.91
C VAL A 137 2.35 2.23 -6.94
N VAL A 138 2.93 1.83 -8.05
CA VAL A 138 3.50 0.50 -8.29
C VAL A 138 5.01 0.59 -8.35
N ALA A 139 5.70 -0.33 -7.69
CA ALA A 139 7.15 -0.42 -7.70
C ALA A 139 7.75 -0.45 -9.12
N THR A 140 9.01 -0.05 -9.24
CA THR A 140 9.82 -0.34 -10.43
C THR A 140 10.33 -1.77 -10.39
N PHE A 141 10.74 -2.30 -11.54
CA PHE A 141 11.23 -3.67 -11.64
C PHE A 141 12.56 -3.75 -12.40
N LEU A 142 13.55 -4.43 -11.81
CA LEU A 142 14.90 -4.51 -12.40
C LEU A 142 14.91 -5.21 -13.76
N LYS A 143 14.19 -6.33 -13.90
CA LYS A 143 14.15 -7.12 -15.16
C LYS A 143 13.23 -6.53 -16.23
N LYS A 144 12.38 -5.56 -15.88
CA LYS A 144 11.39 -4.94 -16.77
C LYS A 144 11.16 -3.49 -16.35
N PRO A 145 12.15 -2.60 -16.58
CA PRO A 145 12.08 -1.23 -16.11
C PRO A 145 10.92 -0.44 -16.71
N THR A 146 10.56 -0.75 -17.97
CA THR A 146 9.44 -0.13 -18.67
C THR A 146 8.18 -0.96 -18.51
N VAL A 147 7.20 -0.37 -17.83
CA VAL A 147 5.85 -0.92 -17.66
C VAL A 147 4.91 -0.18 -18.62
N THR A 148 4.18 -0.93 -19.45
CA THR A 148 3.16 -0.40 -20.37
C THR A 148 1.74 -0.75 -19.92
N GLY A 149 1.60 -1.63 -18.93
CA GLY A 149 0.33 -2.00 -18.31
C GLY A 149 0.50 -3.12 -17.29
N TRP A 150 -0.60 -3.64 -16.76
CA TRP A 150 -0.56 -4.69 -15.73
C TRP A 150 0.13 -5.98 -16.18
N ALA A 151 0.09 -6.32 -17.48
CA ALA A 151 0.81 -7.46 -18.03
C ALA A 151 2.35 -7.33 -17.92
N ASP A 152 2.85 -6.13 -17.62
CA ASP A 152 4.27 -5.86 -17.42
C ASP A 152 4.70 -5.88 -15.95
N VAL A 153 3.75 -5.97 -15.01
CA VAL A 153 4.04 -6.15 -13.59
C VAL A 153 4.62 -7.54 -13.36
N GLN A 154 5.77 -7.63 -12.69
CA GLN A 154 6.48 -8.89 -12.51
C GLN A 154 5.95 -9.69 -11.33
N GLY A 155 5.79 -11.00 -11.52
CA GLY A 155 5.43 -11.94 -10.44
C GLY A 155 4.02 -11.79 -9.88
N LEU A 156 3.18 -10.91 -10.47
CA LEU A 156 1.83 -10.66 -10.02
C LEU A 156 0.91 -10.32 -11.19
N ALA A 157 -0.11 -11.14 -11.40
CA ALA A 157 -1.25 -10.82 -12.24
C ALA A 157 -2.27 -10.03 -11.42
N VAL A 158 -2.73 -8.91 -11.97
CA VAL A 158 -3.73 -8.03 -11.35
C VAL A 158 -4.91 -7.89 -12.29
N ASN A 159 -6.08 -8.32 -11.82
CA ASN A 159 -7.35 -8.08 -12.49
C ASN A 159 -8.11 -6.98 -11.74
N VAL A 160 -8.44 -5.91 -12.46
CA VAL A 160 -9.12 -4.75 -11.88
C VAL A 160 -10.58 -4.74 -12.30
N SER A 161 -11.47 -4.56 -11.34
CA SER A 161 -12.91 -4.44 -11.54
C SER A 161 -13.52 -3.39 -10.59
N GLY A 162 -14.83 -3.17 -10.66
CA GLY A 162 -15.54 -2.17 -9.85
C GLY A 162 -16.48 -1.33 -10.70
N ASN A 163 -16.67 -0.07 -10.33
CA ASN A 163 -17.48 0.89 -11.08
C ASN A 163 -16.65 2.07 -11.63
N VAL A 164 -15.33 1.99 -11.57
CA VAL A 164 -14.39 2.85 -12.29
C VAL A 164 -14.39 2.55 -13.80
N ASN A 165 -13.88 3.47 -14.61
CA ASN A 165 -13.56 3.16 -16.00
C ASN A 165 -12.44 2.10 -16.04
N GLU A 166 -12.60 1.04 -16.82
CA GLU A 166 -11.56 0.00 -16.94
C GLU A 166 -10.28 0.51 -17.63
N THR A 167 -10.39 1.58 -18.42
CA THR A 167 -9.24 2.27 -18.99
C THR A 167 -8.59 3.18 -17.94
N TYR A 168 -7.27 3.04 -17.76
CA TYR A 168 -6.48 3.85 -16.84
C TYR A 168 -5.44 4.70 -17.58
N SER A 169 -5.00 5.78 -16.93
CA SER A 169 -3.78 6.48 -17.34
C SER A 169 -2.56 5.86 -16.65
N LEU A 170 -1.47 5.70 -17.38
CA LEU A 170 -0.20 5.19 -16.89
C LEU A 170 0.87 6.26 -17.00
N SER A 171 1.64 6.47 -15.93
CA SER A 171 2.77 7.41 -15.93
C SER A 171 3.94 6.90 -15.09
N PHE A 172 5.15 7.33 -15.46
CA PHE A 172 6.36 7.09 -14.69
C PHE A 172 6.73 8.34 -13.89
N ALA A 173 7.11 8.15 -12.63
CA ALA A 173 7.63 9.18 -11.75
C ALA A 173 9.11 8.89 -11.47
N GLY A 174 9.99 9.32 -12.39
CA GLY A 174 11.42 9.11 -12.32
C GLY A 174 12.21 10.37 -12.00
N SER A 175 13.37 10.21 -11.39
CA SER A 175 14.31 11.31 -11.12
C SER A 175 14.96 11.86 -12.39
N LEU A 176 15.08 11.03 -13.44
CA LEU A 176 15.73 11.34 -14.72
C LEU A 176 14.78 11.27 -15.92
N GLY A 177 13.46 11.24 -15.69
CA GLY A 177 12.48 11.20 -16.77
C GLY A 177 11.09 10.77 -16.30
N GLY A 178 10.15 10.67 -17.23
CA GLY A 178 8.73 10.44 -16.94
C GLY A 178 7.93 11.73 -16.87
N THR A 179 6.65 11.62 -16.53
CA THR A 179 5.72 12.76 -16.44
C THR A 179 5.37 13.13 -15.01
N GLY A 180 5.78 12.32 -14.04
CA GLY A 180 5.66 12.60 -12.60
C GLY A 180 7.01 12.88 -11.95
N SER A 181 6.99 13.08 -10.63
CA SER A 181 8.19 13.27 -9.81
C SER A 181 8.25 12.20 -8.70
N PRO A 182 9.46 11.74 -8.33
CA PRO A 182 9.63 10.80 -7.22
C PRO A 182 8.99 11.29 -5.91
N ILE A 183 8.50 10.35 -5.11
CA ILE A 183 7.98 10.60 -3.77
C ILE A 183 9.02 10.08 -2.79
N ARG A 184 9.58 10.96 -1.95
CA ARG A 184 10.58 10.57 -0.93
C ARG A 184 11.76 9.76 -1.51
N ASP A 185 12.24 10.18 -2.69
CA ASP A 185 13.28 9.52 -3.48
C ASP A 185 12.90 8.15 -4.10
N PHE A 186 11.64 7.73 -4.02
CA PHE A 186 11.17 6.51 -4.67
C PHE A 186 10.65 6.81 -6.07
N GLU A 187 11.18 6.08 -7.06
CA GLU A 187 10.66 6.04 -8.42
C GLU A 187 9.60 4.95 -8.54
N PHE A 188 8.53 5.22 -9.30
CA PHE A 188 7.36 4.33 -9.38
C PHE A 188 6.55 4.56 -10.66
N TRP A 189 5.66 3.61 -10.93
CA TRP A 189 4.63 3.69 -11.95
C TRP A 189 3.28 4.01 -11.33
N ASN A 190 2.55 4.98 -11.87
CA ASN A 190 1.19 5.30 -11.46
C ASN A 190 0.17 4.69 -12.42
N PHE A 191 -0.76 3.90 -11.88
CA PHE A 191 -1.97 3.47 -12.55
C PHE A 191 -3.15 4.24 -11.98
N THR A 192 -3.73 5.15 -12.76
CA THR A 192 -4.83 6.01 -12.30
C THR A 192 -6.12 5.68 -13.03
N TYR A 193 -7.12 5.30 -12.25
CA TYR A 193 -8.49 5.01 -12.68
C TYR A 193 -9.40 6.18 -12.33
N SER A 194 -10.21 6.62 -13.29
CA SER A 194 -11.22 7.65 -13.10
C SER A 194 -12.62 7.06 -13.09
N MET A 195 -13.57 7.78 -12.51
CA MET A 195 -14.98 7.43 -12.58
C MET A 195 -15.59 7.77 -13.95
N PRO A 196 -16.64 7.05 -14.39
CA PRO A 196 -17.44 7.46 -15.55
C PRO A 196 -18.01 8.88 -15.38
N ALA A 197 -18.12 9.62 -16.48
CA ALA A 197 -18.65 10.99 -16.43
C ALA A 197 -20.09 11.00 -15.91
N GLY A 198 -20.37 11.85 -14.93
CA GLY A 198 -21.70 11.94 -14.30
C GLY A 198 -22.07 10.72 -13.45
N PHE A 199 -21.10 9.93 -13.02
CA PHE A 199 -21.33 8.79 -12.12
C PHE A 199 -22.07 9.23 -10.84
N GLU A 200 -23.10 8.47 -10.48
CA GLU A 200 -23.83 8.59 -9.21
C GLU A 200 -23.67 7.29 -8.41
N GLY A 201 -23.43 7.42 -7.10
CA GLY A 201 -23.20 6.30 -6.19
C GLY A 201 -21.85 6.40 -5.49
N THR A 202 -21.40 5.30 -4.91
CA THR A 202 -20.12 5.21 -4.20
C THR A 202 -19.02 4.72 -5.15
N PRO A 203 -17.98 5.52 -5.45
CA PRO A 203 -16.81 5.06 -6.20
C PRO A 203 -16.17 3.84 -5.54
N SER A 204 -15.85 2.83 -6.34
CA SER A 204 -15.30 1.56 -5.87
C SER A 204 -14.41 0.90 -6.91
N ILE A 205 -13.35 0.24 -6.42
CA ILE A 205 -12.43 -0.54 -7.23
C ILE A 205 -12.01 -1.80 -6.48
N VAL A 206 -11.78 -2.86 -7.23
CA VAL A 206 -11.40 -4.17 -6.71
C VAL A 206 -10.17 -4.65 -7.49
N LEU A 207 -9.17 -5.15 -6.74
CA LEU A 207 -7.98 -5.80 -7.28
C LEU A 207 -8.02 -7.26 -6.88
N ASP A 208 -8.21 -8.16 -7.85
CA ASP A 208 -7.99 -9.58 -7.68
C ASP A 208 -6.55 -9.92 -8.11
N LEU A 209 -5.85 -10.68 -7.28
CA LEU A 209 -4.42 -10.90 -7.37
C LEU A 209 -4.10 -12.38 -7.61
N ALA A 210 -3.06 -12.66 -8.37
CA ALA A 210 -2.51 -14.00 -8.48
C ALA A 210 -0.99 -13.94 -8.71
N LEU A 211 -0.22 -14.69 -7.93
CA LEU A 211 1.21 -14.85 -8.17
C LEU A 211 1.45 -15.60 -9.51
N VAL A 212 2.48 -15.21 -10.24
CA VAL A 212 2.83 -15.73 -11.59
C VAL A 212 4.21 -16.36 -11.60
#